data_AF-A0A8C5QRD8-F1
#
_entry.id   AF-A0A8C5QRD8-F1
#
_cell.length_a   1.000
_cell.length_b   1.000
_cell.length_c   1.000
_cell.angle_alpha   90.00
_cell.angle_beta   90.00
_cell.angle_gamma   90.00
#
_symmetry.space_group_name_H-M   'P 1'
#
loop_
_entity.id
_entity.type
_entity.pdbx_description
1 polymer ?
#
loop_
_entity_poly.entity_id
_entity_poly.type
_entity_poly.pdbx_seq_one_letter_code
_entity_poly.pdbx_strand_id
1 'polypeptide(L)'
;MKFSPFVTSDRSKNCKRHFNAPSHMRRKIMSSPLSKELSTKYNVCSIPIRKDDKVQVVRGHYKGQQIAKVVQVYREKYVIYIEHRQQETIEKMQV
;
A
#
# COMPACT_ATOMS: atom_id res chain seq x y z
N MET A 1 -13.58 18.29 -17.59
CA MET A 1 -14.51 17.24 -18.10
C MET A 1 -13.70 16.25 -18.91
N LYS A 2 -13.98 14.94 -18.88
CA LYS A 2 -13.25 13.98 -19.72
C LYS A 2 -13.72 14.16 -21.17
N PHE A 3 -12.80 14.36 -22.11
CA PHE A 3 -13.12 14.58 -23.52
C PHE A 3 -13.20 13.28 -24.34
N SER A 4 -12.58 12.20 -23.85
CA SER A 4 -12.60 10.91 -24.55
C SER A 4 -13.92 10.17 -24.32
N PRO A 5 -14.64 9.76 -25.38
CA PRO A 5 -15.89 9.02 -25.25
C PRO A 5 -15.69 7.59 -24.73
N PHE A 6 -14.48 7.02 -24.89
CA PHE A 6 -14.17 5.66 -24.46
C PHE A 6 -13.90 5.53 -22.96
N VAL A 7 -13.81 6.65 -22.23
CA VAL A 7 -13.54 6.64 -20.79
C VAL A 7 -14.82 6.91 -20.03
N THR A 8 -15.33 5.85 -19.38
CA THR A 8 -16.58 5.92 -18.61
C THR A 8 -16.43 6.77 -17.33
N SER A 9 -17.40 7.65 -17.09
CA SER A 9 -17.61 8.35 -15.80
C SER A 9 -18.57 7.60 -14.87
N ASP A 10 -19.28 6.60 -15.40
CA ASP A 10 -20.24 5.77 -14.67
C ASP A 10 -19.58 5.06 -13.47
N ARG A 11 -20.17 5.28 -12.29
CA ARG A 11 -19.72 4.72 -11.01
C ARG A 11 -19.77 3.19 -11.02
N SER A 12 -20.83 2.59 -11.54
CA SER A 12 -21.03 1.13 -11.53
C SER A 12 -19.93 0.42 -12.33
N LYS A 13 -19.64 0.95 -13.53
CA LYS A 13 -18.58 0.43 -14.40
C LYS A 13 -17.20 0.55 -13.74
N ASN A 14 -16.92 1.67 -13.08
CA ASN A 14 -15.65 1.90 -12.39
C ASN A 14 -15.46 1.00 -11.16
N CYS A 15 -16.50 0.84 -10.32
CA CYS A 15 -16.47 -0.08 -9.19
C CYS A 15 -16.26 -1.54 -9.66
N LYS A 16 -17.00 -1.98 -10.69
CA LYS A 16 -16.83 -3.32 -11.28
C LYS A 16 -15.40 -3.55 -11.77
N ARG A 17 -14.80 -2.56 -12.45
CA ARG A 17 -13.41 -2.63 -12.92
C ARG A 17 -12.39 -2.69 -11.79
N HIS A 18 -12.63 -1.98 -10.68
CA HIS A 18 -11.73 -2.00 -9.54
C HIS A 18 -11.78 -3.35 -8.82
N PHE A 19 -12.95 -3.79 -8.37
CA PHE A 19 -13.07 -5.01 -7.58
C PHE A 19 -12.75 -6.28 -8.37
N ASN A 20 -13.09 -6.34 -9.67
CA ASN A 20 -12.81 -7.50 -10.52
C ASN A 20 -11.45 -7.40 -11.25
N ALA A 21 -10.57 -6.48 -10.85
CA ALA A 21 -9.28 -6.32 -11.50
C ALA A 21 -8.41 -7.60 -11.36
N PRO A 22 -7.72 -8.04 -12.43
CA PRO A 22 -6.77 -9.14 -12.34
C PRO A 22 -5.51 -8.75 -11.54
N SER A 23 -4.74 -9.75 -11.07
CA SER A 23 -3.59 -9.55 -10.17
C SER A 23 -2.56 -8.53 -10.66
N HIS A 24 -2.20 -8.55 -11.96
CA HIS A 24 -1.23 -7.61 -12.53
C HIS A 24 -1.74 -6.16 -12.55
N MET A 25 -3.06 -5.95 -12.66
CA MET A 25 -3.68 -4.62 -12.54
C MET A 25 -3.78 -4.20 -11.08
N ARG A 26 -4.16 -5.11 -10.17
CA ARG A 26 -4.16 -4.83 -8.73
C ARG A 26 -2.80 -4.41 -8.22
N ARG A 27 -1.71 -4.98 -8.76
CA ARG A 27 -0.34 -4.52 -8.49
C ARG A 27 -0.13 -3.04 -8.83
N LYS A 28 -0.63 -2.55 -9.97
CA LYS A 28 -0.51 -1.13 -10.35
C LYS A 28 -1.37 -0.23 -9.46
N ILE A 29 -2.57 -0.69 -9.09
CA ILE A 29 -3.49 0.04 -8.20
C ILE A 29 -2.87 0.17 -6.79
N MET A 30 -2.22 -0.87 -6.29
CA MET A 30 -1.54 -0.90 -4.99
C MET A 30 -0.12 -0.27 -5.05
N SER A 31 -0.05 0.96 -5.55
CA SER A 31 1.18 1.78 -5.54
C SER A 31 1.25 2.68 -4.32
N SER A 32 2.47 2.95 -3.85
CA SER A 32 2.74 3.88 -2.74
C SER A 32 3.66 5.01 -3.18
N PRO A 33 3.49 6.23 -2.63
CA PRO A 33 4.43 7.31 -2.85
C PRO A 33 5.81 7.00 -2.25
N LEU A 34 6.86 7.55 -2.87
CA LEU A 34 8.22 7.49 -2.37
C LEU A 34 8.51 8.62 -1.37
N SER A 35 9.56 8.46 -0.57
CA SER A 35 10.10 9.57 0.23
C SER A 35 10.67 10.66 -0.68
N LYS A 36 10.77 11.89 -0.18
CA LYS A 36 11.27 13.03 -0.97
C LYS A 36 12.67 12.77 -1.54
N GLU A 37 13.56 12.17 -0.76
CA GLU A 37 14.91 11.80 -1.19
C GLU A 37 14.90 10.81 -2.36
N LEU A 38 14.10 9.74 -2.25
CA LEU A 38 13.98 8.72 -3.29
C LEU A 38 13.28 9.28 -4.54
N SER A 39 12.26 10.14 -4.35
CA SER A 39 11.55 10.79 -5.43
C SER A 39 12.47 11.72 -6.23
N THR A 40 13.36 12.48 -5.58
CA THR A 40 14.35 13.31 -6.28
C THR A 40 15.39 12.47 -7.00
N LYS A 41 15.88 11.39 -6.36
CA LYS A 41 16.90 10.50 -6.94
C LYS A 41 16.42 9.79 -8.21
N TYR A 42 15.19 9.26 -8.20
CA TYR A 42 14.64 8.48 -9.31
C TYR A 42 13.67 9.26 -10.20
N ASN A 43 13.36 10.52 -9.84
CA ASN A 43 12.41 11.39 -10.53
C ASN A 43 11.00 10.77 -10.73
N VAL A 44 10.56 9.94 -9.77
CA VAL A 44 9.26 9.24 -9.81
C VAL A 44 8.54 9.43 -8.49
N CYS A 45 7.24 9.76 -8.55
CA CYS A 45 6.44 10.01 -7.35
C CYS A 45 6.00 8.73 -6.62
N SER A 46 5.71 7.64 -7.35
CA SER A 46 5.11 6.43 -6.77
C SER A 46 5.52 5.15 -7.50
N ILE A 47 5.60 4.04 -6.75
CA ILE A 47 5.98 2.72 -7.26
C ILE A 47 5.02 1.66 -6.69
N PRO A 48 4.65 0.61 -7.46
CA PRO A 48 3.93 -0.57 -6.95
C PRO A 48 4.66 -1.23 -5.78
N ILE A 49 3.98 -1.44 -4.65
CA ILE A 49 4.62 -2.04 -3.46
C ILE A 49 5.01 -3.49 -3.71
N ARG A 50 6.19 -3.88 -3.21
CA ARG A 50 6.72 -5.23 -3.23
C ARG A 50 6.99 -5.76 -1.82
N LYS A 51 7.19 -7.07 -1.73
CA LYS A 51 7.71 -7.71 -0.52
C LYS A 51 9.11 -7.16 -0.26
N ASP A 52 9.47 -7.05 1.02
CA ASP A 52 10.78 -6.59 1.49
C ASP A 52 11.07 -5.08 1.33
N ASP A 53 10.10 -4.30 0.84
CA ASP A 53 10.21 -2.84 0.82
C ASP A 53 10.13 -2.27 2.25
N LYS A 54 10.90 -1.21 2.50
CA LYS A 54 10.84 -0.42 3.73
C LYS A 54 9.80 0.70 3.57
N VAL A 55 8.78 0.69 4.43
CA VAL A 55 7.63 1.59 4.35
C VAL A 55 7.36 2.29 5.69
N GLN A 56 6.75 3.47 5.61
CA GLN A 56 6.28 4.22 6.77
C GLN A 56 4.77 4.47 6.64
N VAL A 57 4.05 4.27 7.74
CA VAL A 57 2.60 4.55 7.79
C VAL A 57 2.36 6.04 8.02
N VAL A 58 1.68 6.70 7.07
CA VAL A 58 1.43 8.16 7.10
C VAL A 58 0.08 8.53 7.73
N ARG A 59 -0.90 7.61 7.70
CA ARG A 59 -2.28 7.84 8.19
C ARG A 59 -2.76 6.65 9.02
N GLY A 60 -3.72 6.88 9.91
CA GLY A 60 -4.32 5.85 10.77
C GLY A 60 -3.59 5.69 12.12
N HIS A 61 -3.96 4.64 12.87
CA HIS A 61 -3.49 4.41 14.24
C HIS A 61 -1.98 4.21 14.35
N TYR A 62 -1.36 3.56 13.36
CA TYR A 62 0.07 3.26 13.33
C TYR A 62 0.91 4.42 12.73
N LYS A 63 0.34 5.62 12.59
CA LYS A 63 1.04 6.80 12.07
C LYS A 63 2.21 7.18 12.98
N GLY A 64 3.36 7.51 12.38
CA GLY A 64 4.54 7.98 13.12
C GLY A 64 5.37 6.87 13.76
N GLN A 65 4.97 5.60 13.60
CA GLN A 65 5.84 4.47 13.92
C GLN A 65 7.07 4.45 13.01
N GLN A 66 8.12 3.79 13.51
CA GLN A 66 9.36 3.61 12.77
C GLN A 66 9.13 2.89 11.44
N ILE A 67 10.07 3.08 10.52
CA ILE A 67 10.08 2.43 9.22
C ILE A 67 10.07 0.91 9.44
N ALA A 68 9.15 0.23 8.77
CA ALA A 68 8.95 -1.19 8.89
C ALA A 68 8.99 -1.87 7.52
N LYS A 69 9.26 -3.17 7.53
CA LYS A 69 9.43 -3.96 6.31
C LYS A 69 8.11 -4.60 5.90
N VAL A 70 7.83 -4.68 4.60
CA VAL A 70 6.66 -5.37 4.07
C VAL A 70 6.86 -6.88 4.11
N VAL A 71 6.03 -7.60 4.89
CA VAL A 71 6.04 -9.07 5.00
C VAL A 71 5.36 -9.70 3.78
N GLN A 72 4.17 -9.20 3.44
CA GLN A 72 3.34 -9.78 2.40
C GLN A 72 2.42 -8.73 1.79
N VAL A 73 2.29 -8.79 0.46
CA VAL A 73 1.32 -7.99 -0.29
C VAL A 73 0.14 -8.88 -0.66
N TYR A 74 -0.98 -8.72 0.03
CA TYR A 74 -2.19 -9.51 -0.18
C TYR A 74 -3.11 -8.82 -1.18
N ARG A 75 -2.86 -9.06 -2.48
CA ARG A 75 -3.55 -8.39 -3.60
C ARG A 75 -5.03 -8.74 -3.72
N GLU A 76 -5.48 -9.80 -3.08
CA GLU A 76 -6.89 -10.19 -3.14
C GLU A 76 -7.80 -9.28 -2.31
N LYS A 77 -7.37 -8.95 -1.09
CA LYS A 77 -8.09 -8.06 -0.15
C LYS A 77 -7.63 -6.60 -0.19
N TYR A 78 -6.69 -6.23 -1.06
CA TYR A 78 -6.06 -4.88 -1.07
C TYR A 78 -5.36 -4.52 0.25
N VAL A 79 -4.76 -5.51 0.93
CA VAL A 79 -4.09 -5.33 2.23
C VAL A 79 -2.60 -5.57 2.09
N ILE A 80 -1.81 -4.79 2.84
CA ILE A 80 -0.36 -4.95 2.97
C ILE A 80 -0.07 -5.26 4.43
N TYR A 81 0.64 -6.36 4.67
CA TYR A 81 1.12 -6.73 6.00
C TYR A 81 2.54 -6.21 6.18
N ILE A 82 2.73 -5.51 7.29
CA ILE A 82 3.99 -4.87 7.66
C ILE A 82 4.49 -5.53 8.94
N GLU A 83 5.81 -5.70 9.06
CA GLU A 83 6.42 -6.21 10.30
C GLU A 83 6.13 -5.22 11.43
N HIS A 84 5.51 -5.73 12.50
CA HIS A 84 5.28 -4.97 13.71
C HIS A 84 6.08 -5.58 14.85
N ARG A 85 6.96 -4.79 15.48
CA ARG A 85 7.63 -5.18 16.72
C ARG A 85 6.63 -4.99 17.85
N GLN A 86 6.08 -6.08 18.37
CA GLN A 86 5.26 -6.03 19.58
C GLN A 86 6.11 -5.47 20.72
N GLN A 87 5.59 -4.49 21.46
CA GLN A 87 6.11 -4.23 22.81
C GLN A 87 5.82 -5.49 23.62
N GLU A 88 6.85 -6.04 24.25
CA GLU A 88 6.71 -7.21 25.13
C GLU A 88 5.66 -6.90 26.19
N THR A 89 4.54 -7.63 26.19
CA THR A 89 3.64 -7.65 27.34
C THR A 89 4.47 -8.10 28.54
N ILE A 90 4.38 -7.38 29.65
CA ILE A 90 5.09 -7.64 30.91
C ILE A 90 4.49 -8.88 31.61
N GLU A 91 4.54 -10.03 30.94
CA GLU A 91 4.19 -11.33 31.50
C GLU A 91 5.37 -12.28 31.35
N LYS A 92 6.54 -11.82 31.81
CA LYS A 92 7.49 -12.74 32.46
C LYS A 92 6.96 -13.00 33.87
N MET A 93 5.86 -13.75 33.98
CA MET A 93 5.47 -14.34 35.25
C MET A 93 6.54 -15.36 35.61
N GLN A 94 7.31 -15.05 36.64
CA GLN A 94 8.11 -16.02 37.37
C GLN A 94 7.17 -17.11 37.90
N VAL A 95 7.45 -18.35 37.54
CA VAL A 95 7.29 -19.53 38.40
C VAL A 95 8.55 -20.36 38.25
#